data_AF-A0A660NAW7-F1
#
_entry.id   AF-A0A660NAW7-F1
#
_cell.length_a   1.000
_cell.length_b   1.000
_cell.length_c   1.000
_cell.angle_alpha   90.00
_cell.angle_beta   90.00
_cell.angle_gamma   90.00
#
_symmetry.space_group_name_H-M   'P 1'
#
loop_
_entity.id
_entity.type
_entity.pdbx_description
1 polymer ?
#
loop_
_entity_poly.entity_id
_entity_poly.type
_entity_poly.pdbx_seq_one_letter_code
_entity_poly.pdbx_strand_id
1 'polypeptide(L)' 'MTKKYGLNEIRKMFLDYFESQGHLVLKSFSLVPHNDNSLLLINAGMAPLKPYFTGQEIPPR' A
#
# COMPACT_ATOMS: atom_id res chain seq x y z
N MET A 1 -26.82 6.48 -17.41
CA MET A 1 -26.81 6.21 -15.96
C MET A 1 -25.40 5.80 -15.55
N THR A 2 -24.79 6.47 -14.57
CA THR A 2 -23.44 6.13 -14.10
C THR A 2 -23.48 4.85 -13.26
N LYS A 3 -22.64 3.87 -13.60
CA LYS A 3 -22.52 2.63 -12.81
C LYS A 3 -21.98 2.97 -11.42
N LYS A 4 -22.65 2.49 -10.37
CA LYS A 4 -22.15 2.55 -8.99
C LYS A 4 -21.28 1.33 -8.72
N TYR A 5 -20.13 1.55 -8.10
CA TYR A 5 -19.20 0.49 -7.70
C TYR A 5 -19.18 0.35 -6.18
N GLY A 6 -19.02 -0.88 -5.69
CA GLY A 6 -18.74 -1.17 -4.29
C GLY A 6 -17.30 -0.86 -3.91
N LEU A 7 -17.04 -0.73 -2.61
CA LEU A 7 -15.70 -0.43 -2.06
C LEU A 7 -14.62 -1.39 -2.59
N ASN A 8 -14.90 -2.70 -2.55
CA ASN A 8 -13.96 -3.72 -2.99
C ASN A 8 -13.76 -3.71 -4.51
N GLU A 9 -14.78 -3.35 -5.29
CA GLU A 9 -14.67 -3.20 -6.74
C GLU A 9 -13.76 -2.01 -7.06
N ILE A 10 -13.95 -0.86 -6.42
CA ILE A 10 -13.10 0.33 -6.60
C ILE A 10 -11.65 0.01 -6.23
N ARG A 11 -11.43 -0.65 -5.08
CA ARG A 11 -10.10 -1.09 -4.66
C ARG A 11 -9.45 -1.99 -5.71
N LYS A 12 -10.19 -2.98 -6.22
CA LYS A 12 -9.67 -3.91 -7.23
C LYS A 12 -9.33 -3.17 -8.52
N MET A 13 -10.22 -2.32 -9.03
CA MET A 13 -9.99 -1.54 -10.25
C MET A 13 -8.74 -0.66 -10.17
N PHE A 14 -8.50 -0.03 -9.01
CA PHE A 14 -7.29 0.75 -8.78
C PHE A 14 -6.02 -0.12 -8.83
N LEU A 15 -6.03 -1.25 -8.10
CA LEU A 15 -4.87 -2.16 -8.06
C LEU A 15 -4.59 -2.77 -9.43
N ASP A 16 -5.62 -3.26 -10.13
CA ASP A 16 -5.51 -3.83 -11.47
C ASP A 16 -4.92 -2.83 -12.48
N TYR A 17 -5.33 -1.56 -12.39
CA TYR A 17 -4.81 -0.51 -13.28
C TYR A 17 -3.30 -0.33 -13.09
N PHE A 18 -2.83 -0.13 -11.85
CA PHE A 18 -1.41 0.08 -11.61
C PHE A 18 -0.57 -1.18 -11.84
N GLU A 19 -1.12 -2.36 -11.55
CA GLU A 19 -0.51 -3.65 -11.91
C GLU A 19 -0.30 -3.76 -13.42
N SER A 20 -1.30 -3.37 -14.23
CA SER A 20 -1.17 -3.34 -15.69
C SER A 20 -0.11 -2.36 -16.20
N GLN A 21 0.26 -1.35 -15.39
CA GLN A 21 1.34 -0.41 -15.66
C GLN A 21 2.70 -0.89 -15.10
N GLY A 22 2.79 -2.14 -14.64
CA GLY A 22 4.03 -2.74 -14.13
C GLY A 22 4.32 -2.43 -12.66
N HIS A 23 3.36 -1.93 -11.89
CA HIS A 23 3.55 -1.73 -10.45
C HIS A 23 3.30 -3.03 -9.69
N LEU A 24 4.13 -3.30 -8.66
CA LEU A 24 3.94 -4.45 -7.79
C LEU A 24 2.78 -4.23 -6.81
N VAL A 25 1.80 -5.13 -6.82
CA VAL A 25 0.70 -5.14 -5.85
C VAL A 25 1.15 -5.84 -4.56
N LEU A 26 1.15 -5.11 -3.45
CA LEU A 26 1.45 -5.66 -2.13
C LEU A 26 0.17 -5.91 -1.31
N LYS A 27 0.27 -6.84 -0.36
CA LYS A 27 -0.77 -7.05 0.65
C LYS A 27 -0.88 -5.82 1.56
N SER A 28 -2.06 -5.62 2.15
CA SER A 28 -2.24 -4.58 3.17
C SER A 28 -1.29 -4.83 4.34
N PHE A 29 -0.63 -3.76 4.80
CA PHE A 29 0.22 -3.79 5.99
C PHE A 29 -0.61 -3.80 7.28
N SER A 30 0.01 -4.19 8.39
CA SER A 30 -0.57 -4.10 9.72
C SER A 30 -0.95 -2.65 10.05
N LEU A 31 -2.07 -2.44 10.76
CA LEU A 31 -2.43 -1.14 11.30
C LEU A 31 -1.47 -0.72 12.44
N VAL A 32 -0.94 -1.70 13.17
CA VAL A 32 0.03 -1.48 14.24
C VAL A 32 1.42 -1.47 13.63
N PRO A 33 2.21 -0.39 13.79
CA PRO A 33 3.56 -0.32 13.27
C PRO A 33 4.47 -1.35 13.95
N HIS A 34 5.41 -1.88 13.18
CA HIS A 34 6.50 -2.73 13.67
C HIS A 34 7.81 -2.00 13.46
N ASN A 35 8.68 -1.98 14.48
CA ASN A 35 9.99 -1.33 14.42
C ASN A 35 9.98 0.17 14.08
N ASP A 36 8.86 0.87 14.33
CA ASP A 36 8.78 2.34 14.23
C ASP A 36 8.24 2.94 15.54
N ASN A 37 9.14 3.48 16.35
CA ASN A 37 8.81 4.10 17.64
C ASN A 37 8.24 5.52 17.49
N SER A 38 8.15 6.06 16.26
CA SER A 38 7.62 7.40 15.99
C SER A 38 6.12 7.42 15.72
N LEU A 39 5.48 6.25 15.54
CA LEU A 39 4.06 6.12 15.21
C LEU A 39 3.33 5.21 16.20
N LEU A 40 2.10 5.58 16.55
CA LEU A 40 1.18 4.71 17.28
C LEU A 40 0.34 3.82 16.35
N LEU A 41 -0.07 4.34 15.19
CA LEU A 41 -0.85 3.64 14.17
C LEU A 41 -0.36 4.03 12.77
N ILE A 42 -0.45 3.11 11.81
CA ILE A 42 -0.20 3.39 10.39
C ILE A 42 -1.35 4.21 9.82
N ASN A 43 -1.09 5.49 9.58
CA ASN A 43 -2.05 6.46 9.04
C ASN A 43 -1.89 6.73 7.54
N ALA A 44 -0.76 6.33 6.95
CA ALA A 44 -0.44 6.58 5.55
C ALA A 44 0.26 5.36 4.92
N GLY A 45 -0.02 5.11 3.64
CA GLY A 45 0.57 3.99 2.90
C GLY A 45 2.09 4.04 2.75
N MET A 46 2.70 5.23 2.94
CA MET A 46 4.16 5.41 2.86
C MET A 46 4.90 5.00 4.14
N ALA A 47 4.22 5.01 5.29
CA ALA A 47 4.84 4.68 6.58
C ALA A 47 5.51 3.29 6.59
N PRO A 48 4.86 2.19 6.15
CA PRO A 48 5.51 0.87 6.11
C PRO A 48 6.64 0.76 5.07
N LEU A 49 6.79 1.72 4.16
CA LEU A 49 7.81 1.71 3.11
C LEU A 49 9.08 2.46 3.51
N LYS A 50 9.13 3.06 4.70
CA LYS A 50 10.27 3.83 5.21
C LYS A 50 11.62 3.07 5.13
N PRO A 51 11.73 1.77 5.46
CA PRO A 51 12.99 1.03 5.34
C PRO A 51 13.56 1.01 3.92
N TYR A 52 12.71 1.07 2.89
CA TYR A 52 13.14 1.14 1.51
C TYR A 52 13.69 2.52 1.13
N PHE A 53 13.08 3.59 1.64
CA PHE A 53 13.54 4.96 1.37
C PHE A 53 14.84 5.29 2.12
N THR A 54 15.08 4.66 3.26
CA THR A 54 16.32 4.81 4.04
C THR A 54 17.43 3.86 3.59
N GLY A 55 17.16 2.93 2.67
CA GLY A 55 18.12 1.93 2.20
C GLY A 55 18.41 0.82 3.21
N GLN A 56 17.60 0.68 4.26
CA GLN A 56 17.72 -0.41 5.24
C GLN A 56 17.27 -1.75 4.65
N GLU A 57 16.32 -1.72 3.71
CA GLU A 57 15.84 -2.89 2.98
C GLU A 57 15.76 -2.62 1.48
N ILE A 58 15.83 -3.67 0.68
CA ILE A 58 15.64 -3.61 -0.77
C ILE A 58 14.15 -3.84 -1.08
N PRO A 59 13.47 -2.95 -1.83
CA PRO A 59 12.09 -3.16 -2.21
C PRO A 59 11.93 -4.47 -3.03
N PRO A 60 10.84 -5.21 -2.84
CA PRO A 60 10.52 -6.35 -3.69
C PRO A 60 10.30 -5.91 -5.15
N ARG A 61 10.54 -6.82 -6.09
CA ARG A 61 10.32 -6.63 -7.53
C ARG A 61 9.11 -7.42 -7.99
#